data_AF-A0A0Q9LDM8-F1
#
_entry.id   AF-A0A0Q9LDM8-F1
#
_cell.length_a   1.000
_cell.length_b   1.000
_cell.length_c   1.000
_cell.angle_alpha   90.00
_cell.angle_beta   90.00
_cell.angle_gamma   90.00
#
_symmetry.space_group_name_H-M   'P 1'
#
loop_
_entity.id
_entity.type
_entity.pdbx_description
1 polymer ?
#
loop_
_entity_poly.entity_id
_entity_poly.type
_entity_poly.pdbx_seq_one_letter_code
_entity_poly.pdbx_strand_id
1 'polypeptide(L)' 'MYLIMTNDHEFANIIKESLLNQCFIHIWYFDGMNNHELTGLATMIDQQLRSVKISHTEGMEWISLDDILHIRFQSDGTRS' A
#
# COMPACT_ATOMS: atom_id res chain seq x y z
N MET A 1 -6.09 -23.59 2.66
CA MET A 1 -7.02 -22.45 2.71
C MET A 1 -6.48 -21.51 3.76
N TYR A 2 -5.68 -20.52 3.36
CA TYR A 2 -5.13 -19.54 4.30
C TYR A 2 -6.18 -18.45 4.52
N LEU A 3 -6.66 -18.33 5.75
CA LEU A 3 -7.42 -17.16 6.20
C LEU A 3 -6.46 -15.97 6.17
N ILE A 4 -6.56 -15.12 5.15
CA ILE A 4 -6.03 -13.77 5.22
C ILE A 4 -7.01 -13.03 6.13
N MET A 5 -6.68 -12.94 7.41
CA MET A 5 -7.31 -11.94 8.28
C MET A 5 -6.74 -10.60 7.83
N THR A 6 -7.44 -9.92 6.93
CA THR A 6 -7.16 -8.53 6.55
C THR A 6 -7.20 -7.70 7.81
N ASN A 7 -6.02 -7.27 8.27
CA ASN A 7 -5.91 -6.40 9.42
C ASN A 7 -6.00 -4.96 8.90
N ASP A 8 -7.19 -4.53 8.49
CA ASP A 8 -7.44 -3.21 7.88
C ASP A 8 -6.81 -2.07 8.69
N HIS A 9 -6.79 -2.22 10.02
CA HIS A 9 -6.15 -1.30 10.94
C HIS A 9 -4.63 -1.19 10.75
N GLU A 10 -3.96 -2.32 10.51
CA GLU A 10 -2.53 -2.37 10.24
C GLU A 10 -2.21 -1.69 8.92
N PHE A 11 -2.99 -1.98 7.86
CA PHE A 11 -2.78 -1.39 6.54
C PHE A 11 -3.00 0.12 6.57
N ALA A 12 -4.08 0.57 7.21
CA ALA A 12 -4.37 2.00 7.38
C ALA A 12 -3.25 2.72 8.16
N ASN A 13 -2.68 2.08 9.19
CA ASN A 13 -1.56 2.66 9.93
C ASN A 13 -0.30 2.79 9.07
N ILE A 14 0.07 1.77 8.30
CA ILE A 14 1.24 1.82 7.41
C ILE A 14 1.06 2.89 6.33
N ILE A 15 -0.13 2.99 5.72
CA ILE A 15 -0.42 4.01 4.70
C ILE A 15 -0.37 5.42 5.30
N LYS A 16 -0.98 5.61 6.48
CA LYS A 16 -0.95 6.89 7.19
C LYS A 16 0.47 7.31 7.52
N GLU A 17 1.27 6.40 8.07
CA GLU A 17 2.66 6.66 8.42
C GLU A 17 3.53 6.92 7.19
N SER A 18 3.33 6.17 6.10
CA SER A 18 3.96 6.44 4.81
C SER A 18 3.66 7.83 4.30
N LEU A 19 2.40 8.27 4.36
CA LEU A 19 1.98 9.60 3.94
C LEU A 19 2.60 10.71 4.81
N LEU A 20 2.63 10.52 6.13
CA LEU A 20 3.15 11.54 7.05
C LEU A 20 4.68 11.66 6.99
N ASN A 21 5.38 10.52 6.92
CA ASN A 21 6.84 10.46 7.02
C ASN A 21 7.53 10.38 5.65
N GLN A 22 6.76 10.32 4.56
CA GLN A 22 7.26 10.14 3.20
C GLN A 22 8.15 8.89 3.08
N CYS A 23 7.73 7.79 3.73
CA CYS A 23 8.43 6.50 3.68
C CYS A 23 7.89 5.64 2.55
N PHE A 24 8.77 4.94 1.85
CA PHE A 24 8.38 3.98 0.82
C PHE A 24 7.67 2.77 1.43
N ILE A 25 6.61 2.35 0.77
CA ILE A 25 5.84 1.15 1.09
C ILE A 25 5.85 0.22 -0.10
N HIS A 26 5.86 -1.08 0.18
CA HIS A 26 5.68 -2.15 -0.79
C HIS A 26 4.27 -2.69 -0.62
N ILE A 27 3.48 -2.71 -1.69
CA ILE A 27 2.06 -3.04 -1.70
C ILE A 27 1.84 -4.20 -2.68
N TRP A 28 1.07 -5.20 -2.25
CA TRP A 28 0.48 -6.22 -3.10
C TRP A 28 -1.03 -6.00 -3.15
N TYR A 29 -1.60 -5.94 -4.35
CA TYR A 29 -3.03 -5.67 -4.55
C TYR A 29 -3.58 -6.46 -5.74
N PHE A 30 -4.91 -6.58 -5.82
CA PHE A 30 -5.60 -7.29 -6.90
C PHE A 30 -6.48 -6.31 -7.69
N ASP A 31 -6.27 -6.19 -9.01
CA ASP A 31 -7.01 -5.22 -9.85
C ASP A 31 -8.34 -5.77 -10.41
N GLY A 32 -8.82 -6.90 -9.90
CA GLY A 32 -9.96 -7.64 -10.45
C GLY A 32 -9.58 -8.70 -11.49
N MET A 33 -8.36 -8.66 -12.03
CA MET A 33 -7.87 -9.58 -13.05
C MET A 33 -6.61 -10.33 -12.59
N ASN A 34 -5.62 -9.62 -12.04
CA ASN A 34 -4.32 -10.16 -11.65
C ASN A 34 -3.83 -9.56 -10.32
N ASN A 35 -2.91 -10.28 -9.68
CA ASN A 35 -2.16 -9.75 -8.55
C ASN A 35 -1.02 -8.88 -9.07
N HIS A 36 -0.85 -7.72 -8.44
CA HIS A 36 0.19 -6.76 -8.73
C HIS A 36 1.01 -6.47 -7.49
N GLU A 37 2.25 -6.02 -7.71
CA GLU A 37 3.11 -5.50 -6.66
C GLU A 37 3.71 -4.18 -7.09
N LEU A 38 3.80 -3.22 -6.17
CA LEU A 38 4.47 -1.97 -6.42
C LEU A 38 5.15 -1.43 -5.17
N THR A 39 6.21 -0.66 -5.39
CA THR A 39 6.91 0.09 -4.36
C THR A 39 6.79 1.58 -4.65
N GLY A 40 6.32 2.35 -3.68
CA GLY A 40 6.11 3.77 -3.88
C GLY A 40 5.80 4.53 -2.60
N LEU A 41 5.50 5.82 -2.77
CA LEU A 41 5.13 6.75 -1.70
C LEU A 41 3.63 6.97 -1.69
N ALA A 42 3.00 6.86 -0.53
CA ALA A 42 1.64 7.35 -0.36
C ALA A 42 1.65 8.89 -0.44
N THR A 43 0.88 9.43 -1.39
CA THR A 43 0.80 10.89 -1.64
C THR A 43 -0.56 11.47 -1.28
N MET A 44 -1.60 10.63 -1.24
CA MET A 44 -2.97 11.04 -0.91
C MET A 44 -3.79 9.84 -0.45
N ILE A 45 -4.76 10.08 0.43
CA ILE A 45 -5.77 9.10 0.84
C ILE A 45 -7.15 9.71 0.57
N ASP A 46 -7.99 9.01 -0.18
CA ASP A 46 -9.40 9.35 -0.35
C ASP A 46 -10.23 8.44 0.55
N GLN A 47 -10.85 9.02 1.58
CA GLN A 47 -11.68 8.29 2.54
C GLN A 47 -13.06 7.96 1.99
N GLN A 48 -13.57 8.72 1.02
CA GLN A 48 -14.88 8.46 0.42
C GLN A 48 -14.80 7.26 -0.52
N LEU A 49 -13.75 7.21 -1.35
CA LEU A 49 -13.50 6.11 -2.28
C LEU A 49 -12.72 4.95 -1.65
N ARG A 50 -12.29 5.07 -0.38
CA ARG A 50 -11.42 4.12 0.30
C ARG A 50 -10.23 3.74 -0.58
N SER A 51 -9.49 4.74 -1.06
CA SER A 51 -8.36 4.52 -1.96
C SER A 51 -7.14 5.34 -1.53
N VAL A 52 -5.96 4.86 -1.94
CA VAL A 52 -4.69 5.53 -1.71
C VAL A 52 -4.02 5.82 -3.05
N LYS A 53 -3.47 7.02 -3.19
CA LYS A 53 -2.67 7.41 -4.35
C LYS A 53 -1.19 7.15 -4.06
N ILE A 54 -0.59 6.28 -4.86
CA ILE A 54 0.82 5.91 -4.75
C ILE A 54 1.61 6.54 -5.89
N SER A 55 2.70 7.23 -5.57
CA SER A 55 3.70 7.67 -6.54
C SER A 55 4.82 6.66 -6.60
N HIS A 56 5.14 6.17 -7.79
CA HIS A 56 6.19 5.19 -8.07
C HIS A 56 6.98 5.61 -9.32
N THR A 57 7.95 4.79 -9.74
CA THR A 57 8.88 5.12 -10.84
C THR A 57 8.22 5.29 -12.20
N GLU A 58 7.06 4.66 -12.41
CA GLU A 58 6.34 4.68 -13.69
C GLU A 58 5.22 5.72 -13.72
N GLY A 59 4.96 6.39 -12.60
CA GLY A 59 3.92 7.42 -12.50
C GLY A 59 3.19 7.41 -11.17
N MET A 60 1.87 7.58 -11.24
CA MET A 60 1.00 7.59 -10.08
C MET A 60 -0.20 6.68 -10.33
N GLU A 61 -0.57 5.92 -9.31
CA GLU A 61 -1.68 4.97 -9.37
C GLU A 61 -2.60 5.13 -8.16
N TRP A 62 -3.89 4.92 -8.37
CA TRP A 62 -4.88 4.83 -7.31
C TRP A 62 -5.17 3.37 -7.02
N ILE A 63 -5.02 2.97 -5.76
CA ILE A 63 -5.25 1.61 -5.29
C ILE A 63 -6.41 1.63 -4.31
N SER A 64 -7.42 0.79 -4.54
CA SER A 64 -8.49 0.57 -3.56
C SER A 64 -7.91 -0.11 -2.32
N LEU A 65 -8.25 0.40 -1.14
CA LEU A 65 -7.83 -0.20 0.13
C LEU A 65 -8.41 -1.61 0.29
N ASP A 66 -9.57 -1.88 -0.30
CA ASP A 66 -10.24 -3.18 -0.23
C ASP A 66 -9.56 -4.23 -1.14
N ASP A 67 -8.75 -3.78 -2.10
CA ASP A 67 -8.00 -4.64 -3.02
C ASP A 67 -6.57 -4.94 -2.53
N ILE A 68 -6.14 -4.31 -1.43
CA ILE A 68 -4.80 -4.53 -0.86
C ILE A 68 -4.77 -5.91 -0.17
N LEU A 69 -3.90 -6.77 -0.68
CA LEU A 69 -3.66 -8.11 -0.15
C LEU A 69 -2.62 -8.07 0.98
N HIS A 70 -1.59 -7.22 0.83
CA HIS A 70 -0.53 -7.05 1.81
C HIS A 70 0.16 -5.71 1.62
N ILE A 71 0.70 -5.14 2.71
CA ILE A 71 1.49 -3.92 2.68
C ILE A 71 2.54 -3.95 3.78
N ARG A 72 3.73 -3.43 3.48
CA ARG A 72 4.80 -3.22 4.47
C ARG A 72 5.64 -2.01 4.12
N PHE A 73 6.36 -1.47 5.09
CA PHE A 73 7.43 -0.52 4.80
C PHE A 73 8.52 -1.18 3.98
N GLN A 74 9.05 -0.46 3.02
CA GLN A 74 10.27 -0.88 2.35
C GLN A 74 11.42 -0.77 3.36
N SER A 75 11.94 -1.91 3.81
CA SER A 75 13.19 -1.94 4.54
C SER A 75 14.30 -1.50 3.58
N ASP A 76 15.01 -0.44 3.95
CA ASP A 76 16.36 -0.23 3.44
C ASP A 76 17.17 -1.48 3.84
N GLY A 77 17.99 -2.04 2.96
CA GLY A 77 18.78 -3.24 3.25
C GLY A 77 19.86 -3.05 4.32
N THR A 78 19.67 -2.13 5.26
CA THR A 78 20.63 -1.66 6.27
C THR A 78 20.12 -1.92 7.68
N ARG A 79 19.83 -3.19 7.98
CA ARG A 79 19.93 -3.71 9.35
C ARG A 79 20.60 -5.08 9.34
N SER A 80 21.92 -5.03 9.57
CA SER A 80 22.79 -6.11 10.02
C SER A 80 22.33 -6.73 11.34
#